data_AF-A0AAY4CVA2-F1
#
_entry.id   AF-A0AAY4CVA2-F1
#
_cell.length_a   1.000
_cell.length_b   1.000
_cell.length_c   1.000
_cell.angle_alpha   90.00
_cell.angle_beta   90.00
_cell.angle_gamma   90.00
#
_symmetry.space_group_name_H-M   'P 1'
#
loop_
_entity.id
_entity.type
_entity.pdbx_description
1 polymer ?
#
loop_
_entity_poly.entity_id
_entity_poly.type
_entity_poly.pdbx_seq_one_letter_code
_entity_poly.pdbx_strand_id
1 'polypeptide(L)'
;LLAMEAWYMDDSDADQRLPHKLDPDRPVSLEQLEKIGVFYWKLNADTYESDPELEKIRKENGYSYMDIITIHKDKLPNYEEKLKMFFEEHLHLDDEIRYILEGRAYFDVRDKDDRWIRICMAKGDMITLPAGIYHRFTLDETNYTKAMRLFVGEPVWKAYNRPADDFEIRQKYATASSKACFFCVLRDDSSSYIVVRLKRTLSWR
;
A
#
# COMPACT_ATOMS: atom_id res chain seq x y z
N LEU A 1 8.15 -11.42 -16.93
CA LEU A 1 7.93 -10.29 -16.00
C LEU A 1 8.59 -10.65 -14.70
N LEU A 2 9.46 -9.78 -14.15
CA LEU A 2 10.10 -10.00 -12.85
C LEU A 2 9.05 -9.91 -11.73
N ALA A 3 9.24 -10.70 -10.68
CA ALA A 3 8.40 -10.65 -9.48
C ALA A 3 8.68 -9.35 -8.70
N MET A 4 7.69 -8.89 -7.94
CA MET A 4 7.88 -7.77 -7.00
C MET A 4 8.91 -8.17 -5.93
N GLU A 5 9.79 -7.23 -5.59
CA GLU A 5 10.85 -7.41 -4.60
C GLU A 5 10.58 -6.55 -3.36
N ALA A 6 10.83 -7.11 -2.18
CA ALA A 6 10.84 -6.40 -0.92
C ALA A 6 12.04 -6.84 -0.05
N TRP A 7 12.57 -5.95 0.77
CA TRP A 7 13.76 -6.20 1.60
C TRP A 7 13.79 -5.30 2.84
N TYR A 8 14.54 -5.72 3.86
CA TYR A 8 14.85 -4.84 5.00
C TYR A 8 15.90 -3.80 4.61
N MET A 9 15.73 -2.59 5.14
CA MET A 9 16.58 -1.45 4.81
C MET A 9 17.80 -1.33 5.72
N ASP A 10 18.89 -0.76 5.19
CA ASP A 10 19.97 -0.18 6.00
C ASP A 10 19.52 1.09 6.75
N ASP A 11 20.40 1.62 7.59
CA ASP A 11 20.20 2.84 8.39
C ASP A 11 20.95 4.07 7.83
N SER A 12 21.38 4.01 6.56
CA SER A 12 22.11 5.07 5.89
C SER A 12 21.24 6.31 5.68
N ASP A 13 21.86 7.50 5.80
CA ASP A 13 21.26 8.80 5.48
C ASP A 13 21.47 9.21 4.00
N ALA A 14 21.94 8.27 3.17
CA ALA A 14 22.07 8.46 1.73
C ALA A 14 20.72 8.79 1.06
N ASP A 15 20.76 9.14 -0.23
CA ASP A 15 19.58 9.50 -1.01
C ASP A 15 18.50 8.41 -0.91
N GLN A 16 17.35 8.76 -0.33
CA GLN A 16 16.20 7.89 -0.10
C GLN A 16 15.73 7.09 -1.33
N ARG A 17 16.07 7.55 -2.55
CA ARG A 17 15.71 6.92 -3.83
C ARG A 17 16.62 5.73 -4.19
N LEU A 18 17.73 5.54 -3.48
CA LEU A 18 18.61 4.38 -3.64
C LEU A 18 17.96 3.11 -3.09
N PRO A 19 18.42 1.90 -3.42
CA PRO A 19 17.79 0.67 -2.89
C PRO A 19 17.86 0.51 -1.36
N HIS A 20 18.89 1.03 -0.69
CA HIS A 20 19.10 0.88 0.76
C HIS A 20 19.02 -0.56 1.27
N LYS A 21 19.66 -1.51 0.58
CA LYS A 21 19.67 -2.92 1.01
C LYS A 21 20.70 -3.11 2.12
N LEU A 22 20.36 -3.93 3.11
CA LEU A 22 21.35 -4.44 4.06
C LEU A 22 22.47 -5.21 3.34
N ASP A 23 23.66 -5.23 3.94
CA ASP A 23 24.76 -6.12 3.56
C ASP A 23 25.10 -7.06 4.74
N PRO A 24 24.77 -8.36 4.66
CA PRO A 24 24.13 -9.05 3.53
C PRO A 24 22.63 -8.74 3.37
N ASP A 25 22.11 -8.89 2.14
CA ASP A 25 20.70 -8.65 1.81
C ASP A 25 19.76 -9.53 2.64
N ARG A 26 18.61 -8.97 3.01
CA ARG A 26 17.54 -9.65 3.76
C ARG A 26 16.21 -9.44 3.04
N PRO A 27 15.87 -10.31 2.07
CA PRO A 27 14.62 -10.20 1.34
C PRO A 27 13.42 -10.48 2.24
N VAL A 28 12.28 -9.90 1.89
CA VAL A 28 10.98 -10.09 2.52
C VAL A 28 10.02 -10.71 1.52
N SER A 29 9.42 -11.84 1.89
CA SER A 29 8.45 -12.54 1.04
C SER A 29 7.06 -11.91 1.09
N LEU A 30 6.24 -12.21 0.08
CA LEU A 30 4.81 -11.84 0.08
C LEU A 30 4.09 -12.38 1.33
N GLU A 31 4.41 -13.58 1.80
CA GLU A 31 3.81 -14.15 3.01
C GLU A 31 4.15 -13.33 4.26
N GLN A 32 5.36 -12.77 4.34
CA GLN A 32 5.75 -11.87 5.43
C GLN A 32 5.00 -10.54 5.36
N LEU A 33 4.82 -9.97 4.16
CA LEU A 33 4.01 -8.77 3.96
C LEU A 33 2.52 -9.00 4.33
N GLU A 34 1.96 -10.15 3.97
CA GLU A 34 0.59 -10.50 4.35
C GLU A 34 0.39 -10.59 5.87
N LYS A 35 1.43 -10.99 6.64
CA LYS A 35 1.38 -11.06 8.11
C LYS A 35 1.31 -9.70 8.78
N ILE A 36 1.63 -8.62 8.07
CA ILE A 36 1.46 -7.22 8.50
C ILE A 36 0.31 -6.51 7.76
N GLY A 37 -0.53 -7.28 7.06
CA GLY A 37 -1.73 -6.80 6.38
C GLY A 37 -1.50 -6.16 5.01
N VAL A 38 -0.28 -6.22 4.48
CA VAL A 38 0.04 -5.70 3.14
C VAL A 38 -0.31 -6.77 2.09
N PHE A 39 -1.20 -6.43 1.16
CA PHE A 39 -1.65 -7.34 0.09
C PHE A 39 -1.17 -6.89 -1.28
N TYR A 40 -0.94 -7.85 -2.17
CA TYR A 40 -0.34 -7.62 -3.47
C TYR A 40 -1.04 -8.42 -4.57
N TRP A 41 -1.13 -7.83 -5.76
CA TRP A 41 -1.59 -8.47 -6.99
C TRP A 41 -0.70 -8.07 -8.16
N LYS A 42 -0.47 -9.02 -9.09
CA LYS A 42 0.14 -8.74 -10.39
C LYS A 42 -0.94 -8.70 -11.47
N LEU A 43 -1.03 -7.61 -12.20
CA LEU A 43 -2.04 -7.34 -13.23
C LEU A 43 -1.41 -6.87 -14.54
N ASN A 44 -2.19 -6.85 -15.62
CA ASN A 44 -1.77 -6.30 -16.89
C ASN A 44 -2.08 -4.79 -16.98
N ALA A 45 -1.08 -3.97 -16.68
CA ALA A 45 -1.22 -2.52 -16.70
C ALA A 45 -1.49 -1.94 -18.10
N ASP A 46 -1.26 -2.68 -19.18
CA ASP A 46 -1.60 -2.20 -20.53
C ASP A 46 -3.11 -2.23 -20.82
N THR A 47 -3.88 -2.96 -20.01
CA THR A 47 -5.32 -3.13 -20.19
C THR A 47 -6.13 -2.60 -19.01
N TYR A 48 -5.56 -1.71 -18.16
CA TYR A 48 -6.18 -1.30 -16.90
C TYR A 48 -7.60 -0.72 -17.04
N GLU A 49 -7.97 -0.18 -18.21
CA GLU A 49 -9.30 0.39 -18.47
C GLU A 49 -10.40 -0.67 -18.64
N SER A 50 -10.02 -1.90 -19.01
CA SER A 50 -10.94 -2.99 -19.33
C SER A 50 -10.55 -4.35 -18.74
N ASP A 51 -9.56 -4.37 -17.83
CA ASP A 51 -9.04 -5.59 -17.22
C ASP A 51 -10.10 -6.24 -16.30
N PRO A 52 -10.62 -7.44 -16.66
CA PRO A 52 -11.63 -8.12 -15.84
C PRO A 52 -11.08 -8.58 -14.48
N GLU A 53 -9.77 -8.81 -14.33
CA GLU A 53 -9.18 -9.19 -13.05
C GLU A 53 -9.11 -7.98 -12.10
N LEU A 54 -8.76 -6.80 -12.62
CA LEU A 54 -8.85 -5.56 -11.84
C LEU A 54 -10.29 -5.33 -11.36
N GLU A 55 -11.27 -5.45 -12.26
CA GLU A 55 -12.69 -5.26 -11.91
C GLU A 55 -13.17 -6.27 -10.86
N LYS A 56 -12.72 -7.52 -10.95
CA LYS A 56 -12.99 -8.54 -9.93
C LYS A 56 -12.41 -8.16 -8.57
N ILE A 57 -11.13 -7.75 -8.51
CA ILE A 57 -10.48 -7.30 -7.26
C ILE A 57 -11.23 -6.11 -6.68
N ARG A 58 -11.63 -5.14 -7.51
CA ARG A 58 -12.39 -3.97 -7.07
C ARG A 58 -13.73 -4.37 -6.47
N LYS A 59 -14.51 -5.25 -7.13
CA LYS A 59 -15.79 -5.74 -6.63
C LYS A 59 -15.64 -6.52 -5.33
N GLU A 60 -14.66 -7.42 -5.24
CA GLU A 60 -14.45 -8.25 -4.06
C GLU A 60 -14.00 -7.44 -2.84
N ASN A 61 -13.28 -6.33 -3.05
CA ASN A 61 -12.75 -5.51 -1.97
C ASN A 61 -13.54 -4.21 -1.72
N GLY A 62 -14.48 -3.86 -2.59
CA GLY A 62 -15.32 -2.67 -2.47
C GLY A 62 -14.66 -1.38 -2.96
N TYR A 63 -13.68 -1.47 -3.87
CA TYR A 63 -12.96 -0.30 -4.40
C TYR A 63 -13.80 0.46 -5.43
N SER A 64 -14.75 1.26 -4.93
CA SER A 64 -15.75 1.97 -5.72
C SER A 64 -15.20 3.23 -6.42
N TYR A 65 -14.14 3.84 -5.89
CA TYR A 65 -13.53 5.04 -6.46
C TYR A 65 -12.14 4.74 -7.02
N MET A 66 -11.79 5.43 -8.11
CA MET A 66 -10.42 5.46 -8.61
C MET A 66 -10.10 6.76 -9.34
N ASP A 67 -8.82 7.14 -9.33
CA ASP A 67 -8.26 8.13 -10.23
C ASP A 67 -6.82 7.77 -10.63
N ILE A 68 -6.21 8.58 -11.49
CA ILE A 68 -4.83 8.38 -11.95
C ILE A 68 -3.99 9.59 -11.54
N ILE A 69 -2.86 9.32 -10.91
CA ILE A 69 -1.83 10.30 -10.60
C ILE A 69 -0.57 10.01 -11.41
N THR A 70 0.08 11.06 -11.92
CA THR A 70 1.43 10.96 -12.47
C THR A 70 2.39 11.76 -11.61
N ILE A 71 3.38 11.09 -11.05
CA ILE A 71 4.41 11.70 -10.21
C ILE A 71 5.64 11.88 -11.10
N HIS A 72 5.81 13.11 -11.57
CA HIS A 72 6.93 13.59 -12.36
C HIS A 72 7.05 15.10 -12.16
N LYS A 73 8.27 15.63 -12.13
CA LYS A 73 8.55 17.05 -11.89
C LYS A 73 7.73 18.01 -12.77
N ASP A 74 7.51 17.63 -14.04
CA ASP A 74 6.81 18.47 -15.01
C ASP A 74 5.28 18.28 -15.02
N LYS A 75 4.77 17.25 -14.33
CA LYS A 75 3.35 16.85 -14.39
C LYS A 75 2.61 17.01 -13.06
N LEU A 76 3.32 16.95 -11.94
CA LEU A 76 2.73 17.01 -10.61
C LEU A 76 2.85 18.42 -10.03
N PRO A 77 1.73 19.14 -9.80
CA PRO A 77 1.76 20.43 -9.11
C PRO A 77 2.34 20.30 -7.70
N ASN A 78 3.18 21.26 -7.30
CA ASN A 78 3.91 21.26 -6.03
C ASN A 78 4.74 19.97 -5.82
N TYR A 79 5.38 19.48 -6.88
CA TYR A 79 6.14 18.23 -6.91
C TYR A 79 7.04 18.02 -5.68
N GLU A 80 7.92 18.98 -5.38
CA GLU A 80 8.89 18.87 -4.28
C GLU A 80 8.21 18.80 -2.91
N GLU A 81 7.18 19.61 -2.68
CA GLU A 81 6.42 19.59 -1.42
C GLU A 81 5.65 18.27 -1.26
N LYS A 82 5.04 17.78 -2.34
CA LYS A 82 4.34 16.49 -2.33
C LYS A 82 5.30 15.33 -2.07
N LEU A 83 6.48 15.31 -2.68
CA LEU A 83 7.47 14.26 -2.41
C LEU A 83 7.91 14.25 -0.95
N LYS A 84 8.14 15.43 -0.34
CA LYS A 84 8.43 15.54 1.09
C LYS A 84 7.29 14.99 1.94
N MET A 85 6.05 15.38 1.64
CA MET A 85 4.87 14.88 2.36
C MET A 85 4.69 13.36 2.22
N PHE A 86 4.92 12.80 1.02
CA PHE A 86 4.81 11.37 0.79
C PHE A 86 5.89 10.57 1.51
N PHE A 87 7.09 11.14 1.67
CA PHE A 87 8.22 10.46 2.31
C PHE A 87 8.26 10.59 3.83
N GLU A 88 7.63 11.61 4.40
CA GLU A 88 7.43 11.71 5.84
C GLU A 88 6.68 10.47 6.34
N GLU A 89 7.13 9.85 7.43
CA GLU A 89 6.48 8.65 7.96
C GLU A 89 5.08 8.98 8.47
N HIS A 90 4.06 8.32 7.93
CA HIS A 90 2.66 8.61 8.23
C HIS A 90 1.77 7.36 8.21
N LEU A 91 0.52 7.54 8.63
CA LEU A 91 -0.56 6.57 8.46
C LEU A 91 -1.81 7.23 7.87
N HIS A 92 -2.72 6.39 7.42
CA HIS A 92 -4.07 6.75 6.98
C HIS A 92 -5.13 6.04 7.84
N LEU A 93 -6.32 6.63 7.90
CA LEU A 93 -7.48 6.03 8.58
C LEU A 93 -8.24 5.05 7.68
N ASP A 94 -7.94 5.05 6.40
CA ASP A 94 -8.44 4.14 5.37
C ASP A 94 -7.26 3.42 4.70
N ASP A 95 -7.55 2.37 3.95
CA ASP A 95 -6.56 1.65 3.16
C ASP A 95 -5.92 2.55 2.10
N GLU A 96 -4.59 2.46 1.97
CA GLU A 96 -3.87 3.06 0.84
C GLU A 96 -3.71 2.00 -0.26
N ILE A 97 -4.49 2.14 -1.34
CA ILE A 97 -4.43 1.23 -2.48
C ILE A 97 -3.79 1.92 -3.70
N ARG A 98 -2.78 1.29 -4.28
CA ARG A 98 -2.02 1.80 -5.43
C ARG A 98 -1.78 0.72 -6.46
N TYR A 99 -2.02 1.04 -7.72
CA TYR A 99 -1.73 0.17 -8.86
C TYR A 99 -0.83 0.89 -9.86
N ILE A 100 0.40 0.40 -10.03
CA ILE A 100 1.42 1.06 -10.87
C ILE A 100 1.14 0.75 -12.34
N LEU A 101 0.82 1.80 -13.09
CA LEU A 101 0.55 1.75 -14.53
C LEU A 101 1.83 1.93 -15.35
N GLU A 102 2.75 2.79 -14.88
CA GLU A 102 4.03 3.05 -15.51
C GLU A 102 5.10 3.42 -14.46
N GLY A 103 6.37 3.22 -14.81
CA GLY A 103 7.50 3.58 -13.95
C GLY A 103 7.70 2.65 -12.74
N ARG A 104 8.39 3.16 -11.72
CA ARG A 104 8.75 2.44 -10.49
C ARG A 104 8.74 3.37 -9.29
N ALA A 105 8.48 2.80 -8.11
CA ALA A 105 8.54 3.53 -6.85
C ALA A 105 8.76 2.57 -5.68
N TYR A 106 9.09 3.13 -4.52
CA TYR A 106 9.20 2.42 -3.26
C TYR A 106 8.07 2.81 -2.32
N PHE A 107 7.50 1.79 -1.66
CA PHE A 107 6.70 1.95 -0.46
C PHE A 107 7.49 1.32 0.69
N ASP A 108 7.84 2.13 1.69
CA ASP A 108 8.46 1.62 2.91
C ASP A 108 7.37 1.44 3.96
N VAL A 109 7.37 0.29 4.64
CA VAL A 109 6.42 -0.04 5.70
C VAL A 109 7.14 -0.50 6.96
N ARG A 110 6.57 -0.24 8.13
CA ARG A 110 7.07 -0.79 9.39
C ARG A 110 6.64 -2.25 9.56
N ASP A 111 7.57 -3.10 9.95
CA ASP A 111 7.26 -4.44 10.43
C ASP A 111 6.78 -4.42 11.90
N LYS A 112 6.56 -5.59 12.51
CA LYS A 112 6.12 -5.71 13.91
C LYS A 112 7.15 -5.27 14.94
N ASP A 113 8.43 -5.26 14.56
CA ASP A 113 9.55 -4.81 15.40
C ASP A 113 9.93 -3.36 15.08
N ASP A 114 9.07 -2.63 14.37
CA ASP A 114 9.25 -1.24 13.96
C ASP A 114 10.47 -1.01 13.05
N ARG A 115 10.85 -2.00 12.25
CA ARG A 115 11.92 -1.90 11.24
C ARG A 115 11.34 -1.59 9.87
N TRP A 116 12.10 -0.86 9.06
CA TRP A 116 11.72 -0.55 7.68
C TRP A 116 11.89 -1.75 6.75
N ILE A 117 10.81 -2.06 6.03
CA ILE A 117 10.80 -2.92 4.85
C ILE A 117 10.52 -2.04 3.65
N ARG A 118 11.42 -2.05 2.65
CA ARG A 118 11.22 -1.41 1.36
C ARG A 118 10.55 -2.37 0.40
N ILE A 119 9.49 -1.92 -0.26
CA ILE A 119 8.73 -2.66 -1.27
C ILE A 119 8.93 -1.95 -2.62
N CYS A 120 9.55 -2.61 -3.59
CA CYS A 120 9.78 -2.07 -4.92
C CYS A 120 8.61 -2.39 -5.84
N MET A 121 7.80 -1.37 -6.14
CA MET A 121 6.62 -1.47 -7.00
C MET A 121 6.97 -1.00 -8.41
N ALA A 122 6.66 -1.81 -9.42
CA ALA A 122 6.86 -1.52 -10.84
C ALA A 122 5.57 -1.72 -11.63
N LYS A 123 5.60 -1.39 -12.94
CA LYS A 123 4.46 -1.58 -13.84
C LYS A 123 3.78 -2.95 -13.66
N GLY A 124 2.46 -2.91 -13.46
CA GLY A 124 1.61 -4.07 -13.26
C GLY A 124 1.47 -4.51 -11.80
N ASP A 125 2.16 -3.86 -10.87
CA ASP A 125 2.07 -4.19 -9.45
C ASP A 125 0.96 -3.38 -8.77
N MET A 126 0.07 -4.06 -8.07
CA MET A 126 -0.97 -3.46 -7.23
C MET A 126 -0.75 -3.84 -5.77
N ILE A 127 -0.82 -2.87 -4.88
CA ILE A 127 -0.62 -3.03 -3.43
C ILE A 127 -1.76 -2.39 -2.65
N THR A 128 -2.10 -3.00 -1.51
CA THR A 128 -2.95 -2.41 -0.47
C THR A 128 -2.14 -2.34 0.82
N LEU A 129 -1.95 -1.13 1.34
CA LEU A 129 -1.42 -0.88 2.67
C LEU A 129 -2.61 -0.70 3.62
N PRO A 130 -2.71 -1.49 4.70
CA PRO A 130 -3.88 -1.46 5.57
C PRO A 130 -3.94 -0.17 6.38
N ALA A 131 -5.13 0.35 6.66
CA ALA A 131 -5.26 1.52 7.52
C ALA A 131 -4.55 1.32 8.88
N GLY A 132 -3.94 2.39 9.39
CA GLY A 132 -3.17 2.36 10.64
C GLY A 132 -1.74 1.80 10.53
N ILE A 133 -1.29 1.31 9.36
CA ILE A 133 0.12 0.99 9.14
C ILE A 133 0.95 2.27 8.99
N TYR A 134 2.09 2.33 9.67
CA TYR A 134 3.08 3.36 9.37
C TYR A 134 3.82 3.02 8.09
N HIS A 135 3.83 3.97 7.17
CA HIS A 135 4.43 3.83 5.86
C HIS A 135 4.92 5.18 5.33
N ARG A 136 5.66 5.12 4.23
CA ARG A 136 6.06 6.27 3.42
C ARG A 136 6.28 5.84 1.97
N PHE A 137 6.30 6.82 1.08
CA PHE A 137 6.51 6.62 -0.35
C PHE A 137 7.67 7.46 -0.85
N THR A 138 8.49 6.89 -1.74
CA THR A 138 9.46 7.64 -2.53
C THR A 138 9.56 7.09 -3.94
N LEU A 139 9.93 7.94 -4.88
CA LEU A 139 10.38 7.48 -6.19
C LEU A 139 11.70 6.71 -6.05
N ASP A 140 12.03 5.91 -7.06
CA ASP A 140 13.41 5.45 -7.25
C ASP A 140 14.22 6.48 -8.06
N GLU A 141 15.45 6.12 -8.43
CA GLU A 141 16.35 6.97 -9.21
C GLU A 141 15.81 7.35 -10.61
N THR A 142 14.78 6.65 -11.11
CA THR A 142 14.13 7.01 -12.38
C THR A 142 13.22 8.23 -12.27
N ASN A 143 12.87 8.64 -11.04
CA ASN A 143 12.05 9.83 -10.76
C ASN A 143 10.70 9.87 -11.51
N TYR A 144 10.12 8.70 -11.77
CA TYR A 144 8.86 8.60 -12.50
C TYR A 144 7.99 7.44 -12.03
N THR A 145 6.74 7.75 -11.71
CA THR A 145 5.67 6.73 -11.67
C THR A 145 4.34 7.31 -12.10
N LYS A 146 3.50 6.45 -12.69
CA LYS A 146 2.08 6.71 -12.91
C LYS A 146 1.31 5.62 -12.21
N ALA A 147 0.42 6.00 -11.31
CA ALA A 147 -0.33 5.08 -10.48
C ALA A 147 -1.83 5.37 -10.58
N MET A 148 -2.62 4.31 -10.66
CA MET A 148 -4.03 4.36 -10.30
C MET A 148 -4.14 4.29 -8.78
N ARG A 149 -4.93 5.19 -8.20
CA ARG A 149 -5.25 5.20 -6.77
C ARG A 149 -6.67 4.70 -6.62
N LEU A 150 -6.91 3.76 -5.69
CA LEU A 150 -8.22 3.16 -5.49
C LEU A 150 -8.68 3.37 -4.04
N PHE A 151 -10.00 3.55 -3.85
CA PHE A 151 -10.61 3.82 -2.54
C PHE A 151 -11.91 3.04 -2.35
N VAL A 152 -12.20 2.73 -1.09
CA VAL A 152 -13.54 2.32 -0.66
C VAL A 152 -14.33 3.60 -0.37
N GLY A 153 -15.39 3.87 -1.14
CA GLY A 153 -16.16 5.11 -1.01
C GLY A 153 -15.44 6.34 -1.56
N GLU A 154 -15.80 7.52 -1.06
CA GLU A 154 -15.18 8.80 -1.40
C GLU A 154 -13.77 8.92 -0.78
N PRO A 155 -12.77 9.41 -1.51
CA PRO A 155 -11.38 9.36 -1.04
C PRO A 155 -11.08 10.39 0.06
N VAL A 156 -10.44 9.94 1.14
CA VAL A 156 -9.83 10.80 2.16
C VAL A 156 -8.31 10.65 2.13
N TRP A 157 -7.64 11.65 1.56
CA TRP A 157 -6.18 11.64 1.35
C TRP A 157 -5.35 12.07 2.55
N LYS A 158 -5.98 12.32 3.70
CA LYS A 158 -5.31 12.95 4.83
C LYS A 158 -4.31 11.98 5.46
N ALA A 159 -3.03 12.35 5.41
CA ALA A 159 -1.95 11.69 6.13
C ALA A 159 -1.85 12.21 7.57
N TYR A 160 -1.56 11.31 8.50
CA TYR A 160 -1.22 11.65 9.88
C TYR A 160 0.21 11.21 10.13
N ASN A 161 1.11 12.18 10.21
CA ASN A 161 2.54 11.93 10.44
C ASN A 161 2.73 11.29 11.81
N ARG A 162 3.69 10.39 11.92
CA ARG A 162 4.07 9.78 13.20
C ARG A 162 4.65 10.85 14.15
N PRO A 163 4.28 10.87 15.44
CA PRO A 163 3.40 9.94 16.16
C PRO A 163 1.90 10.17 15.89
N ALA A 164 1.16 9.07 15.72
CA ALA A 164 -0.29 9.03 15.49
C ALA A 164 -0.93 7.78 16.16
N ASP A 165 -0.39 7.37 17.32
CA ASP A 165 -0.79 6.15 18.02
C ASP A 165 -2.10 6.28 18.84
N ASP A 166 -2.63 7.49 18.93
CA ASP A 166 -3.90 7.82 19.58
C ASP A 166 -5.13 7.46 18.74
N PHE A 167 -4.98 7.28 17.42
CA PHE A 167 -6.07 6.84 16.56
C PHE A 167 -6.50 5.40 16.87
N GLU A 168 -7.81 5.18 17.04
CA GLU A 168 -8.38 3.85 17.27
C GLU A 168 -7.98 2.85 16.18
N ILE A 169 -7.92 3.28 14.92
CA ILE A 169 -7.53 2.43 13.80
C ILE A 169 -6.09 1.92 13.92
N ARG A 170 -5.18 2.76 14.44
CA ARG A 170 -3.79 2.39 14.68
C ARG A 170 -3.68 1.38 15.82
N GLN A 171 -4.45 1.56 16.88
CA GLN A 171 -4.52 0.60 18.00
C GLN A 171 -5.09 -0.75 17.55
N LYS A 172 -6.14 -0.74 16.73
CA LYS A 172 -6.69 -1.97 16.13
C LYS A 172 -5.69 -2.63 15.19
N TYR A 173 -5.00 -1.88 14.35
CA TYR A 173 -3.93 -2.40 13.48
C TYR A 173 -2.82 -3.07 14.31
N ALA A 174 -2.34 -2.41 15.37
CA ALA A 174 -1.23 -2.92 16.21
C ALA A 174 -1.58 -4.21 16.95
N THR A 175 -2.85 -4.42 17.30
CA THR A 175 -3.34 -5.63 17.99
C THR A 175 -3.76 -6.74 17.03
N ALA A 176 -3.84 -6.47 15.72
CA ALA A 176 -4.26 -7.43 14.72
C ALA A 176 -3.22 -8.56 14.55
N SER A 177 -3.68 -9.80 14.68
CA SER A 177 -2.82 -10.99 14.66
C SER A 177 -2.98 -11.87 13.42
N SER A 178 -3.96 -11.60 12.55
CA SER A 178 -4.26 -12.44 11.39
C SER A 178 -4.77 -11.67 10.16
N LYS A 179 -4.69 -12.30 8.99
CA LYS A 179 -5.24 -11.79 7.71
C LYS A 179 -6.71 -11.41 7.80
N ALA A 180 -7.53 -12.22 8.48
CA ALA A 180 -8.94 -11.91 8.73
C ALA A 180 -9.11 -10.68 9.62
N CYS A 181 -8.25 -10.51 10.64
CA CYS A 181 -8.25 -9.32 11.48
C CYS A 181 -7.99 -8.06 10.65
N PHE A 182 -7.02 -8.04 9.73
CA PHE A 182 -6.76 -6.83 8.93
C PHE A 182 -7.94 -6.42 8.03
N PHE A 183 -8.70 -7.39 7.50
CA PHE A 183 -9.90 -7.08 6.72
C PHE A 183 -11.12 -6.69 7.57
N CYS A 184 -11.24 -7.21 8.81
CA CYS A 184 -12.36 -6.93 9.72
C CYS A 184 -12.16 -5.67 10.56
N VAL A 185 -10.92 -5.38 10.98
CA VAL A 185 -10.53 -4.19 11.79
C VAL A 185 -10.98 -2.88 11.13
N LEU A 186 -11.17 -2.88 9.81
CA LEU A 186 -11.48 -1.72 8.99
C LEU A 186 -12.96 -1.62 8.55
N ARG A 187 -13.85 -2.54 8.96
CA ARG A 187 -15.16 -2.72 8.27
C ARG A 187 -16.41 -2.98 9.14
N ASP A 188 -16.39 -2.73 10.46
CA ASP A 188 -17.61 -2.66 11.29
C ASP A 188 -17.83 -1.20 11.76
N ASP A 189 -19.03 -0.59 11.75
CA ASP A 189 -20.25 -1.14 12.38
C ASP A 189 -21.61 -0.54 11.92
N SER A 190 -21.82 -0.10 10.66
CA SER A 190 -23.15 0.48 10.31
C SER A 190 -23.62 0.43 8.86
N SER A 191 -23.12 -0.47 8.02
CA SER A 191 -23.72 -0.66 6.70
C SER A 191 -23.80 -2.13 6.34
N SER A 192 -24.89 -2.51 5.69
CA SER A 192 -25.42 -3.82 5.31
C SER A 192 -24.48 -4.76 4.53
N TYR A 193 -23.18 -4.49 4.51
CA TYR A 193 -22.13 -5.19 3.77
C TYR A 193 -21.56 -6.44 4.47
N ILE A 194 -21.75 -6.58 5.79
CA ILE A 194 -21.27 -7.73 6.57
C ILE A 194 -21.90 -9.06 6.10
N VAL A 195 -23.13 -9.03 5.59
CA VAL A 195 -23.91 -10.25 5.28
C VAL A 195 -23.37 -11.02 4.08
N VAL A 196 -22.63 -10.39 3.17
CA VAL A 196 -22.17 -11.06 1.93
C VAL A 196 -20.88 -11.88 2.14
N ARG A 197 -19.99 -11.48 3.08
CA ARG A 197 -18.63 -12.07 3.16
C ARG A 197 -18.47 -13.16 4.23
N LEU A 198 -19.26 -13.15 5.32
CA LEU A 198 -19.28 -14.26 6.29
C LEU A 198 -19.70 -15.61 5.67
N LYS A 199 -20.44 -15.60 4.55
CA LYS A 199 -20.80 -16.84 3.83
C LYS A 199 -19.65 -17.49 3.07
N ARG A 200 -18.51 -16.81 2.83
CA ARG A 200 -17.42 -17.34 1.98
C ARG A 200 -16.18 -17.82 2.75
N THR A 201 -15.95 -17.35 3.97
CA THR A 201 -14.89 -17.91 4.84
C THR A 201 -15.21 -19.32 5.32
N LEU A 202 -16.49 -19.67 5.42
CA LEU A 202 -16.97 -21.03 5.74
C LEU A 202 -16.99 -22.00 4.54
N SER A 203 -16.52 -21.59 3.36
CA SER A 203 -16.49 -22.46 2.16
C SER A 203 -15.08 -22.92 1.74
N TRP A 204 -14.04 -22.55 2.50
CA TRP A 204 -12.66 -23.01 2.29
C TRP A 204 -12.07 -23.66 3.55
N ARG A 205 -12.92 -24.29 4.36
CA ARG A 205 -12.63 -25.35 5.33
C ARG A 205 -13.94 -25.94 5.84
#